data_AF-A0A956GN80-F1
#
_entry.id   AF-A0A956GN80-F1
#
_cell.length_a   1.000
_cell.length_b   1.000
_cell.length_c   1.000
_cell.angle_alpha   90.00
_cell.angle_beta   90.00
_cell.angle_gamma   90.00
#
_symmetry.space_group_name_H-M   'P 1'
#
loop_
_entity.id
_entity.type
_entity.pdbx_description
1 polymer ?
#
loop_
_entity_poly.entity_id
_entity_poly.type
_entity_poly.pdbx_seq_one_letter_code
_entity_poly.pdbx_strand_id
1 'polypeptide(L)'
;MLECDVCGAKVQETRRGRCWGCYARWVDARPVGYGAKCLVCSERRRRMLRSIELWGGWQPMCFTCSGQLGHVDPVPRTVAELKEAISRERRKVDRRIGKADSRVFQYERRVGQRRAGRVEGDDCPSIDDDMIIEVIRDDDGADSFDDMTCIRELPCL
;
A
#
# COMPACT_ATOMS: atom_id res chain seq x y z
N MET A 1 -15.36 -35.30 18.72
CA MET A 1 -14.01 -34.87 18.29
C MET A 1 -13.86 -35.30 16.84
N LEU A 2 -13.65 -34.35 15.93
CA LEU A 2 -13.63 -34.60 14.49
C LEU A 2 -12.19 -34.86 14.04
N GLU A 3 -12.02 -35.61 12.95
CA GLU A 3 -10.71 -35.93 12.39
C GLU A 3 -10.51 -35.22 11.05
N CYS A 4 -9.29 -34.75 10.79
CA CYS A 4 -8.94 -34.11 9.54
C CYS A 4 -8.64 -35.15 8.45
N ASP A 5 -9.34 -35.10 7.31
CA ASP A 5 -9.15 -36.02 6.17
C ASP A 5 -7.74 -35.96 5.55
N VAL A 6 -7.00 -34.87 5.78
CA VAL A 6 -5.69 -34.62 5.15
C VAL A 6 -4.52 -34.99 6.07
N CYS A 7 -4.63 -34.74 7.38
CA CYS A 7 -3.51 -34.96 8.30
C CYS A 7 -3.84 -35.88 9.49
N GLY A 8 -5.08 -36.39 9.61
CA GLY A 8 -5.50 -37.26 10.72
C GLY A 8 -5.56 -36.57 12.09
N ALA A 9 -5.35 -35.25 12.16
CA ALA A 9 -5.39 -34.52 13.43
C ALA A 9 -6.81 -34.51 13.99
N LYS A 10 -6.93 -34.83 15.29
CA LYS A 10 -8.19 -34.72 16.04
C LYS A 10 -8.40 -33.28 16.49
N VAL A 11 -9.48 -32.65 16.02
CA VAL A 11 -9.79 -31.24 16.26
C VAL A 11 -11.24 -31.06 16.74
N GLN A 12 -11.52 -29.89 17.32
CA GLN A 12 -12.88 -29.54 17.77
C GLN A 12 -13.80 -29.26 16.58
N GLU A 13 -13.28 -28.56 15.57
CA GLU A 13 -14.03 -28.14 14.38
C GLU A 13 -13.26 -28.47 13.11
N THR A 14 -13.98 -28.89 12.07
CA THR A 14 -13.46 -29.12 10.73
C THR A 14 -14.25 -28.31 9.72
N ARG A 15 -13.57 -27.74 8.71
CA ARG A 15 -14.20 -27.04 7.59
C ARG A 15 -13.94 -27.82 6.31
N ARG A 16 -15.01 -28.27 5.64
CA ARG A 16 -14.92 -29.14 4.45
C ARG A 16 -14.00 -30.37 4.69
N GLY A 17 -14.16 -31.04 5.85
CA GLY A 17 -13.37 -32.22 6.23
C GLY A 17 -11.91 -31.94 6.62
N ARG A 18 -11.49 -30.68 6.73
CA ARG A 18 -10.10 -30.28 7.02
C ARG A 18 -10.00 -29.52 8.33
N CYS A 19 -8.92 -29.73 9.07
CA CYS A 19 -8.53 -28.83 10.15
C CYS A 19 -8.17 -27.45 9.60
N TRP A 20 -8.13 -26.43 10.47
CA TRP A 20 -7.85 -25.05 10.04
C TRP A 20 -6.48 -24.93 9.33
N GLY A 21 -5.43 -25.59 9.82
CA GLY A 21 -4.13 -25.57 9.15
C GLY A 21 -4.17 -26.13 7.71
N CYS A 22 -4.78 -27.29 7.51
CA CYS A 22 -4.94 -27.90 6.18
C CYS A 22 -5.89 -27.10 5.29
N TYR A 23 -6.96 -26.54 5.85
CA TYR A 23 -7.92 -25.72 5.11
C TYR A 23 -7.28 -24.40 4.65
N ALA A 24 -6.48 -23.72 5.49
CA ALA A 24 -5.77 -22.50 5.11
C ALA A 24 -4.75 -22.76 3.97
N ARG A 25 -3.93 -23.81 4.09
CA ARG A 25 -3.00 -24.21 3.02
C ARG A 25 -3.72 -24.55 1.72
N TRP A 26 -4.86 -25.24 1.82
CA TRP A 26 -5.68 -25.57 0.66
C TRP A 26 -6.26 -24.31 -0.01
N VAL A 27 -6.75 -23.34 0.78
CA VAL A 27 -7.23 -22.04 0.28
C VAL A 27 -6.11 -21.28 -0.42
N ASP A 28 -4.94 -21.17 0.19
CA ASP A 28 -3.80 -20.42 -0.35
C ASP A 28 -3.25 -21.03 -1.63
N ALA A 29 -3.31 -22.37 -1.78
CA ALA A 29 -2.88 -23.08 -2.98
C ALA A 29 -3.87 -22.96 -4.16
N ARG A 30 -5.09 -22.43 -3.96
CA ARG A 30 -6.08 -22.35 -5.04
C ARG A 30 -5.62 -21.40 -6.14
N PRO A 31 -5.66 -21.83 -7.42
CA PRO A 31 -5.32 -20.96 -8.52
C PRO A 31 -6.38 -19.86 -8.68
N VAL A 32 -5.92 -18.68 -9.07
CA VAL A 32 -6.79 -17.63 -9.59
C VAL A 32 -6.88 -17.78 -11.12
N GLY A 33 -8.11 -17.73 -11.64
CA GLY A 33 -8.39 -17.87 -13.07
C GLY A 33 -7.70 -16.79 -13.93
N TYR A 34 -7.46 -17.12 -15.20
CA TYR A 34 -6.88 -16.18 -16.16
C TYR A 34 -7.82 -14.99 -16.37
N GLY A 35 -7.24 -13.79 -16.51
CA GLY A 35 -8.01 -12.54 -16.69
C GLY A 35 -8.77 -12.07 -15.44
N ALA A 36 -8.64 -12.76 -14.30
CA ALA A 36 -9.25 -12.32 -13.06
C ALA A 36 -8.73 -10.95 -12.62
N LYS A 37 -9.59 -10.20 -11.94
CA LYS A 37 -9.28 -8.91 -11.33
C LYS A 37 -9.74 -8.94 -9.88
N CYS A 38 -9.03 -8.23 -9.00
CA CYS A 38 -9.46 -8.07 -7.62
C CYS A 38 -10.88 -7.47 -7.57
N LEU A 39 -11.79 -8.11 -6.82
CA LEU A 39 -13.17 -7.68 -6.66
C LEU A 39 -13.31 -6.24 -6.14
N VAL A 40 -12.35 -5.78 -5.33
CA VAL A 40 -12.38 -4.47 -4.67
C VAL A 40 -11.61 -3.42 -5.47
N CYS A 41 -10.29 -3.56 -5.59
CA CYS A 41 -9.41 -2.54 -6.17
C CYS A 41 -9.12 -2.73 -7.68
N SER A 42 -9.66 -3.77 -8.31
CA SER A 42 -9.44 -4.09 -9.72
C SER A 42 -7.97 -4.34 -10.13
N GLU A 43 -7.08 -4.66 -9.18
CA GLU A 43 -5.72 -5.13 -9.48
C GLU A 43 -5.77 -6.37 -10.40
N ARG A 44 -4.93 -6.37 -11.44
CA ARG A 44 -4.90 -7.40 -12.50
C ARG A 44 -3.66 -8.28 -12.45
N ARG A 45 -2.62 -7.87 -11.70
CA ARG A 45 -1.37 -8.64 -11.58
C ARG A 45 -1.67 -9.98 -10.90
N ARG A 46 -1.68 -11.05 -11.69
CA ARG A 46 -2.03 -12.42 -11.24
C ARG A 46 -1.25 -12.86 -10.00
N ARG A 47 0.05 -12.54 -9.94
CA ARG A 47 0.92 -12.85 -8.79
C ARG A 47 0.50 -12.17 -7.48
N MET A 48 -0.36 -11.16 -7.55
CA MET A 48 -0.88 -10.42 -6.39
C MET A 48 -2.30 -10.85 -6.02
N LEU A 49 -2.92 -11.75 -6.79
CA LEU A 49 -4.28 -12.22 -6.58
C LEU A 49 -4.28 -13.56 -5.84
N ARG A 50 -5.26 -13.72 -4.95
CA ARG A 50 -5.61 -14.99 -4.30
C ARG A 50 -7.11 -15.22 -4.38
N SER A 51 -7.53 -16.47 -4.24
CA SER A 51 -8.93 -16.85 -4.16
C SER A 51 -9.38 -16.85 -2.71
N ILE A 52 -10.50 -16.21 -2.40
CA ILE A 52 -11.05 -16.13 -1.03
C ILE A 52 -12.48 -16.61 -1.06
N GLU A 53 -12.87 -17.36 -0.02
CA GLU A 53 -14.26 -17.75 0.16
C GLU A 53 -15.06 -16.60 0.79
N LEU A 54 -16.02 -16.05 0.06
CA LEU A 54 -16.95 -15.01 0.47
C LEU A 54 -18.37 -15.39 0.07
N TRP A 55 -19.32 -15.24 1.00
CA TRP A 55 -20.75 -15.54 0.78
C TRP A 55 -21.00 -16.93 0.17
N GLY A 56 -20.21 -17.93 0.57
CA GLY A 56 -20.29 -19.31 0.05
C GLY A 56 -19.68 -19.52 -1.34
N GLY A 57 -19.14 -18.48 -1.98
CA GLY A 57 -18.47 -18.54 -3.28
C GLY A 57 -16.99 -18.18 -3.22
N TRP A 58 -16.27 -18.43 -4.31
CA TRP A 58 -14.85 -18.09 -4.44
C TRP A 58 -14.68 -16.80 -5.22
N GLN A 59 -14.08 -15.78 -4.60
CA GLN A 59 -13.87 -14.47 -5.18
C GLN A 59 -12.38 -14.15 -5.33
N PRO A 60 -11.93 -13.60 -6.47
CA PRO A 60 -10.55 -13.15 -6.64
C PRO A 60 -10.34 -11.82 -5.89
N MET A 61 -9.36 -11.77 -5.00
CA MET A 61 -8.97 -10.55 -4.29
C MET A 61 -7.44 -10.45 -4.24
N CYS A 62 -6.91 -9.24 -4.21
CA CYS A 62 -5.47 -9.07 -4.02
C CYS A 62 -5.06 -9.29 -2.55
N PHE A 63 -3.79 -9.63 -2.31
CA PHE A 63 -3.29 -9.86 -0.95
C PHE A 63 -3.61 -8.71 0.02
N THR A 64 -3.51 -7.45 -0.42
CA THR A 64 -3.81 -6.32 0.46
C THR A 64 -5.29 -6.23 0.82
N CYS A 65 -6.20 -6.28 -0.16
CA CYS A 65 -7.63 -6.24 0.14
C CYS A 65 -8.07 -7.46 0.95
N SER A 66 -7.43 -8.61 0.74
CA SER A 66 -7.68 -9.82 1.52
C SER A 66 -7.27 -9.71 2.98
N GLY A 67 -6.13 -9.08 3.26
CA GLY A 67 -5.65 -8.85 4.61
C GLY A 67 -6.56 -7.84 5.33
N GLN A 68 -6.94 -6.76 4.65
CA GLN A 68 -7.86 -5.76 5.19
C GLN A 68 -9.22 -6.35 5.56
N LEU A 69 -9.78 -7.22 4.73
CA LEU A 69 -11.03 -7.92 5.02
C LEU A 69 -10.99 -8.72 6.33
N GLY A 70 -9.83 -9.29 6.70
CA GLY A 70 -9.66 -10.01 7.96
C GLY A 70 -9.81 -9.13 9.21
N HIS A 71 -9.80 -7.80 9.06
CA HIS A 71 -10.01 -6.84 10.14
C HIS A 71 -11.40 -6.21 10.13
N VAL A 72 -12.25 -6.55 9.15
CA VAL A 72 -13.62 -6.02 9.05
C VAL A 72 -14.57 -6.98 9.74
N ASP A 73 -15.09 -6.58 10.90
CA ASP A 73 -16.10 -7.31 11.67
C ASP A 73 -17.26 -6.35 12.01
N PRO A 74 -18.49 -6.59 11.53
CA PRO A 74 -18.97 -7.76 10.79
C PRO A 74 -18.52 -7.81 9.32
N VAL A 75 -18.41 -9.03 8.78
CA VAL A 75 -18.15 -9.23 7.34
C VAL A 75 -19.29 -8.61 6.51
N PRO A 76 -18.98 -7.72 5.55
CA PRO A 76 -19.98 -7.09 4.68
C PRO A 76 -20.84 -8.11 3.93
N ARG A 77 -22.12 -7.81 3.72
CA ARG A 77 -23.07 -8.74 3.06
C ARG A 77 -23.11 -8.54 1.55
N THR A 78 -22.71 -7.37 1.07
CA THR A 78 -22.74 -7.04 -0.36
C THR A 78 -21.37 -6.65 -0.89
N VAL A 79 -21.17 -6.79 -2.21
CA VAL A 79 -19.95 -6.33 -2.90
C VAL A 79 -19.77 -4.81 -2.77
N ALA A 80 -20.87 -4.06 -2.73
CA ALA A 80 -20.83 -2.61 -2.57
C ALA A 80 -20.29 -2.22 -1.18
N GLU A 81 -20.85 -2.80 -0.12
CA GLU A 81 -20.36 -2.59 1.25
C GLU A 81 -18.92 -3.07 1.41
N LEU A 82 -18.56 -4.20 0.81
CA LEU A 82 -17.18 -4.70 0.83
C LEU A 82 -16.21 -3.69 0.20
N LYS A 83 -16.60 -3.11 -0.94
CA LYS A 83 -15.82 -2.07 -1.60
C LYS A 83 -15.71 -0.84 -0.72
N GLU A 84 -16.80 -0.41 -0.08
CA GLU A 84 -16.81 0.75 0.81
C GLU A 84 -15.88 0.53 2.01
N ALA A 85 -16.06 -0.58 2.74
CA ALA A 85 -15.31 -0.91 3.94
C ALA A 85 -13.79 -1.06 3.69
N ILE A 86 -13.40 -1.65 2.55
CA ILE A 86 -11.99 -1.93 2.23
C ILE A 86 -11.37 -0.82 1.36
N SER A 87 -12.18 0.06 0.76
CA SER A 87 -11.66 1.04 -0.20
C SER A 87 -10.47 1.80 0.39
N ARG A 88 -9.35 1.75 -0.32
CA ARG A 88 -8.12 2.50 0.02
C ARG A 88 -8.33 4.02 -0.01
N GLU A 89 -9.50 4.48 -0.41
CA GLU A 89 -9.88 5.89 -0.50
C GLU A 89 -10.18 6.47 0.90
N ARG A 90 -9.28 6.27 1.88
CA ARG A 90 -9.18 7.14 3.08
C ARG A 90 -9.15 8.62 2.67
N ARG A 91 -8.60 8.90 1.47
CA ARG A 91 -8.52 10.23 0.87
C ARG A 91 -9.83 10.76 0.28
N LYS A 92 -10.93 10.01 0.20
CA LYS A 92 -12.21 10.60 -0.24
C LYS A 92 -12.77 11.53 0.84
N VAL A 93 -12.65 11.10 2.09
CA VAL A 93 -13.02 11.87 3.29
C VAL A 93 -11.97 12.95 3.60
N ASP A 94 -10.71 12.69 3.25
CA ASP A 94 -9.60 13.63 3.46
C ASP A 94 -9.30 14.54 2.25
N ARG A 95 -10.03 14.38 1.14
CA ARG A 95 -10.06 15.38 0.07
C ARG A 95 -10.59 16.65 0.72
N ARG A 96 -9.76 17.69 0.77
CA ARG A 96 -10.14 19.04 1.24
C ARG A 96 -11.09 19.69 0.24
N ILE A 97 -12.27 19.10 0.05
CA ILE A 97 -13.37 19.70 -0.71
C ILE A 97 -14.24 20.40 0.34
N GLY A 98 -14.20 21.74 0.37
CA GLY A 98 -15.02 22.55 1.28
C GLY A 98 -14.50 22.73 2.72
N LYS A 99 -13.33 22.16 3.09
CA LYS A 99 -12.70 22.44 4.39
C LYS A 99 -11.93 23.76 4.34
N ALA A 100 -12.10 24.62 5.34
CA ALA A 100 -11.31 25.84 5.50
C ALA A 100 -9.80 25.51 5.54
N ASP A 101 -8.97 26.33 4.90
CA ASP A 101 -7.52 26.11 4.89
C ASP A 101 -6.97 26.31 6.31
N SER A 102 -6.58 25.22 6.97
CA SER A 102 -6.07 25.23 8.35
C SER A 102 -4.62 25.71 8.46
N ARG A 103 -4.03 26.21 7.38
CA ARG A 103 -2.66 26.72 7.37
C ARG A 103 -2.64 28.12 7.97
N VAL A 104 -1.66 28.38 8.83
CA VAL A 104 -1.41 29.69 9.46
C VAL A 104 -1.03 30.74 8.41
N PHE A 105 -0.26 30.35 7.38
CA PHE A 105 0.13 31.21 6.28
C PHE A 105 -0.43 30.67 4.96
N GLN A 106 -1.55 31.24 4.51
CA GLN A 106 -2.23 30.80 3.29
C GLN A 106 -1.44 31.12 2.00
N TYR A 107 -0.52 32.09 2.08
CA TYR A 107 0.20 32.64 0.93
C TYR A 107 1.55 31.97 0.63
N GLU A 108 2.12 31.18 1.56
CA GLU A 108 3.39 30.46 1.35
C GLU A 108 3.20 29.14 0.58
N ARG A 109 2.35 29.17 -0.45
CA ARG A 109 2.20 28.04 -1.34
C ARG A 109 3.37 28.03 -2.31
N ARG A 110 4.57 27.65 -1.85
CA ARG A 110 5.75 27.44 -2.71
C ARG A 110 5.99 28.62 -3.66
N VAL A 111 6.45 29.74 -3.11
CA VAL A 111 7.07 30.76 -3.96
C VAL A 111 8.40 30.18 -4.42
N GLY A 112 8.43 29.70 -5.65
CA GLY A 112 9.53 28.94 -6.21
C GLY A 112 9.04 28.11 -7.39
N GLN A 113 9.22 28.65 -8.59
CA GLN A 113 8.92 28.03 -9.87
C GLN A 113 9.61 26.66 -9.99
N ARG A 114 8.99 25.58 -9.49
CA ARG A 114 9.42 24.22 -9.85
C ARG A 114 9.12 23.85 -11.30
N ARG A 115 8.42 24.75 -12.02
CA ARG A 115 8.03 24.64 -13.43
C ARG A 115 7.95 26.04 -14.07
N ALA A 116 8.98 26.86 -13.94
CA ALA A 116 9.23 27.80 -15.03
C ALA A 116 9.60 26.90 -16.21
N GLY A 117 8.77 26.90 -17.27
CA GLY A 117 9.25 26.38 -18.54
C GLY A 117 10.53 27.12 -18.88
N ARG A 118 11.54 26.40 -19.35
CA ARG A 118 12.81 26.97 -19.82
C ARG A 118 12.51 28.24 -20.62
N VAL A 119 13.00 29.37 -20.15
CA VAL A 119 12.94 30.62 -20.91
C VAL A 119 13.89 30.41 -22.10
N GLU A 120 13.43 30.75 -23.31
CA GLU A 120 14.29 30.72 -24.50
C GLU A 120 15.52 31.60 -24.25
N GLY A 121 16.72 31.01 -24.35
CA GLY A 121 18.00 31.70 -24.14
C GLY A 121 18.79 31.28 -22.88
N ASP A 122 18.30 30.33 -22.08
CA ASP A 122 19.05 29.80 -20.94
C ASP A 122 20.02 28.70 -21.43
N ASP A 123 21.33 29.01 -21.42
CA ASP A 123 22.43 28.10 -21.72
C ASP A 123 22.39 26.90 -20.76
N CYS A 124 21.59 25.90 -21.12
CA CYS A 124 21.65 24.60 -20.50
C CYS A 124 23.05 24.04 -20.81
N PRO A 125 23.89 23.71 -19.81
CA PRO A 125 25.13 23.00 -20.10
C PRO A 125 24.77 21.68 -20.78
N SER A 126 25.04 21.60 -22.08
CA SER A 126 24.99 20.34 -22.81
C SER A 126 26.12 19.48 -22.27
N ILE A 127 25.76 18.36 -21.65
CA ILE A 127 26.73 17.32 -21.31
C ILE A 127 27.11 16.71 -22.67
N ASP A 128 28.29 17.06 -23.18
CA ASP A 128 28.87 16.34 -24.31
C ASP A 128 29.21 14.91 -23.84
N ASP A 129 28.87 13.92 -24.67
CA ASP A 129 29.02 12.49 -24.36
C ASP A 129 30.50 12.06 -24.12
N ASP A 130 31.46 12.95 -24.33
CA ASP A 130 32.90 12.73 -24.13
C ASP A 130 33.46 13.31 -22.80
N MET A 131 32.61 13.85 -21.92
CA MET A 131 33.05 14.43 -20.66
C MET A 131 33.34 13.35 -19.60
N ILE A 132 34.62 13.00 -19.41
CA ILE A 132 35.08 12.10 -18.34
C ILE A 132 35.20 12.89 -17.03
N ILE A 133 34.41 12.53 -16.02
CA ILE A 133 34.50 13.09 -14.67
C ILE A 133 35.41 12.19 -13.83
N GLU A 134 36.62 12.65 -13.53
CA GLU A 134 37.50 12.00 -12.57
C GLU A 134 37.05 12.34 -11.15
N VAL A 135 36.59 11.33 -10.41
CA VAL A 135 36.22 11.48 -9.00
C VAL A 135 37.44 11.18 -8.13
N ILE A 136 38.09 12.24 -7.65
CA ILE A 136 39.11 12.13 -6.60
C ILE A 136 38.37 11.97 -5.28
N ARG A 137 38.59 10.85 -4.59
CA ARG A 137 38.11 10.65 -3.22
C ARG A 137 39.22 11.08 -2.27
N ASP A 138 39.05 12.25 -1.67
CA ASP A 138 39.84 12.62 -0.48
C ASP A 138 39.18 11.95 0.73
N ASP A 139 39.74 10.80 1.15
CA ASP A 139 39.26 10.01 2.29
C ASP A 139 39.80 10.54 3.62
N ASP A 140 39.65 11.84 3.88
CA ASP A 140 40.08 12.46 5.13
C ASP A 140 39.11 13.59 5.54
N GLY A 141 38.06 13.24 6.27
CA GLY A 141 37.16 14.23 6.87
C GLY A 141 36.07 13.61 7.73
N ALA A 142 36.31 13.58 9.03
CA ALA A 142 35.36 13.08 10.04
C ALA A 142 33.96 13.70 9.88
N ASP A 143 32.94 12.85 9.76
CA ASP A 143 31.53 13.22 9.78
C ASP A 143 31.15 13.94 11.08
N SER A 144 31.20 15.27 11.10
CA SER A 144 30.44 16.06 12.07
C SER A 144 28.98 16.06 11.62
N PHE A 145 28.20 15.14 12.18
CA PHE A 145 26.76 15.05 12.00
C PHE A 145 26.07 16.23 12.70
N ASP A 146 26.08 17.41 12.06
CA ASP A 146 25.31 18.56 12.52
C ASP A 146 23.82 18.29 12.28
N ASP A 147 23.08 18.19 13.38
CA ASP A 147 21.63 17.98 13.40
C ASP A 147 20.89 19.20 12.85
N MET A 148 20.58 19.17 11.55
CA MET A 148 19.84 20.21 10.84
C MET A 148 18.36 20.34 11.21
N THR A 149 17.86 19.60 12.21
CA THR A 149 16.41 19.56 12.47
C THR A 149 15.89 20.69 13.37
N CYS A 150 16.76 21.44 14.07
CA CYS A 150 16.44 22.65 14.86
C CYS A 150 15.06 22.62 15.56
N ILE A 151 14.66 21.48 16.15
CA ILE A 151 13.41 21.38 16.90
C ILE A 151 13.65 22.03 18.26
N ARG A 152 13.21 23.28 18.42
CA ARG A 152 13.21 23.97 19.70
C ARG A 152 12.14 23.34 20.61
N GLU A 153 12.58 22.72 21.70
CA GLU A 153 11.68 22.30 22.77
C GLU A 153 11.03 23.53 23.41
N LEU A 154 9.69 23.52 23.48
CA LEU A 154 8.92 24.50 24.24
C LEU A 154 9.13 24.22 25.74
N PRO A 155 9.40 25.23 26.58
CA PRO A 155 9.45 25.03 28.02
C PRO A 155 8.07 24.59 28.53
N CYS A 156 8.06 23.47 29.24
CA CYS A 156 6.88 22.97 29.95
C CYS A 156 6.40 24.03 30.95
N LEU A 157 5.15 24.47 30.81
CA LEU A 157 4.39 25.16 31.86
C LEU A 157 3.62 24.15 32.68
#